data_AF-A0A380BLU8-F1
#
_entry.id   AF-A0A380BLU8-F1
#
_cell.length_a   1.000
_cell.length_b   1.000
_cell.length_c   1.000
_cell.angle_alpha   90.00
_cell.angle_beta   90.00
_cell.angle_gamma   90.00
#
_symmetry.space_group_name_H-M   'P 1'
#
loop_
_entity.id
_entity.type
_entity.pdbx_description
1 polymer ?
#
loop_
_entity_poly.entity_id
_entity_poly.type
_entity_poly.pdbx_seq_one_letter_code
_entity_poly.pdbx_strand_id
1 'polypeptide(L)' 'MKTRRILFFVGLVLLMAGIYLSTLLSTVWIIIGTLMAVIGGGVMGVSTYFLGSIKKNSIC' A
#
# COMPACT_ATOMS: atom_id res chain seq x y z
N MET A 1 0.27 38.08 25.42
CA MET A 1 0.94 36.75 25.22
C MET A 1 0.01 35.53 25.25
N LYS A 2 -1.25 35.63 25.71
CA LYS A 2 -2.18 34.49 25.84
C LYS A 2 -2.50 33.82 24.49
N THR A 3 -2.82 34.61 23.46
CA THR A 3 -3.20 34.12 22.12
C THR A 3 -2.09 33.36 21.39
N ARG A 4 -0.82 33.78 21.52
CA ARG A 4 0.31 33.07 20.92
C ARG A 4 0.49 31.66 21.48
N ARG A 5 0.24 31.47 22.78
CA ARG A 5 0.31 30.14 23.42
C ARG A 5 -0.78 29.21 22.89
N ILE A 6 -2.00 29.73 22.68
CA ILE A 6 -3.13 28.94 22.18
C ILE A 6 -2.87 28.50 20.74
N LEU A 7 -2.40 29.41 19.88
CA LEU A 7 -2.00 29.10 18.50
C LEU A 7 -0.90 28.04 18.44
N PHE A 8 0.07 28.08 19.37
CA PHE A 8 1.12 27.08 19.46
C PHE A 8 0.58 25.69 19.80
N PHE A 9 -0.31 25.60 20.81
CA PHE A 9 -0.96 24.34 21.17
C PHE A 9 -1.85 23.79 20.05
N VAL A 10 -2.62 24.66 19.38
CA VAL A 10 -3.45 24.26 18.22
C VAL A 10 -2.57 23.73 17.09
N GLY A 11 -1.44 24.38 16.79
CA GLY A 11 -0.47 23.89 15.81
C GLY A 11 0.12 22.52 16.18
N LEU A 12 0.41 22.30 17.47
CA LEU A 12 0.92 21.03 17.99
C LEU A 12 -0.10 19.88 17.84
N VAL A 13 -1.36 20.15 18.16
CA VAL A 13 -2.46 19.18 18.00
C VAL A 13 -2.70 18.88 16.53
N LEU A 14 -2.70 19.91 15.67
CA LEU A 14 -2.89 19.74 14.23
C LEU A 14 -1.74 18.94 13.60
N LEU A 15 -0.50 19.14 14.06
CA LEU A 15 0.67 18.38 13.63
C LEU A 15 0.58 16.90 14.04
N MET A 16 0.18 16.63 15.29
CA MET A 16 -0.05 15.25 15.75
C MET A 16 -1.16 14.56 14.97
N ALA A 17 -2.28 15.26 14.72
CA ALA A 17 -3.36 14.73 13.90
C ALA A 17 -2.89 14.42 12.47
N GLY A 18 -2.15 15.33 11.84
CA GLY A 18 -1.60 15.13 10.50
C GLY A 18 -0.69 13.90 10.40
N ILE A 19 0.21 13.72 11.37
CA ILE A 19 1.09 12.55 11.42
C ILE A 19 0.24 11.27 11.55
N TYR A 20 -0.75 11.26 12.46
CA TYR A 20 -1.61 10.10 12.71
C TYR A 20 -2.43 9.69 11.48
N LEU A 21 -2.98 10.67 10.76
CA LEU A 21 -3.69 10.45 9.50
C LEU A 21 -2.73 9.94 8.40
N SER A 22 -1.51 10.46 8.32
CA SER A 22 -0.49 9.96 7.37
C SER A 22 -0.07 8.52 7.66
N THR A 23 0.06 8.13 8.92
CA THR A 23 0.35 6.73 9.29
C THR A 23 -0.82 5.82 8.92
N LEU A 24 -2.06 6.21 9.24
CA LEU A 24 -3.26 5.45 8.87
C LEU A 24 -3.36 5.25 7.35
N LEU A 25 -3.12 6.32 6.58
CA LEU A 25 -3.14 6.26 5.12
C LEU A 25 -2.01 5.37 4.57
N SER A 26 -0.81 5.42 5.16
CA SER A 26 0.30 4.53 4.80
C SER A 26 -0.03 3.07 5.08
N THR A 27 -0.64 2.75 6.22
CA THR A 27 -1.02 1.36 6.56
C THR A 27 -2.02 0.80 5.54
N VAL A 28 -3.00 1.61 5.12
CA VAL A 28 -3.96 1.23 4.07
C VAL A 28 -3.25 1.00 2.74
N TRP A 29 -2.31 1.87 2.36
CA TRP A 29 -1.53 1.72 1.14
C TRP A 29 -0.64 0.47 1.16
N ILE A 30 -0.07 0.13 2.31
CA ILE A 30 0.72 -1.10 2.50
C ILE A 30 -0.14 -2.33 2.28
N ILE A 31 -1.36 -2.36 2.85
CA ILE A 31 -2.31 -3.46 2.68
C ILE A 31 -2.70 -3.60 1.21
N ILE A 32 -3.05 -2.49 0.54
CA ILE A 32 -3.39 -2.48 -0.89
C ILE A 32 -2.21 -2.97 -1.73
N GLY A 33 -0.99 -2.49 -1.45
CA GLY A 33 0.23 -2.90 -2.14
C GLY A 33 0.51 -4.40 -1.99
N THR A 34 0.34 -4.95 -0.79
CA THR A 34 0.51 -6.40 -0.56
C THR A 34 -0.56 -7.23 -1.28
N LEU A 35 -1.82 -6.83 -1.24
CA LEU A 35 -2.90 -7.50 -1.99
C LEU A 35 -2.62 -7.48 -3.50
N MET A 36 -2.21 -6.33 -4.02
CA MET A 36 -1.89 -6.15 -5.44
C MET A 36 -0.67 -6.98 -5.86
N ALA A 37 0.34 -7.09 -4.99
CA ALA A 37 1.51 -7.94 -5.22
C ALA A 37 1.16 -9.45 -5.20
N VAL A 38 0.30 -9.89 -4.27
CA VAL A 38 -0.15 -11.29 -4.22
C VAL A 38 -0.96 -11.65 -5.46
N ILE A 39 -1.88 -10.78 -5.88
CA ILE A 39 -2.69 -10.99 -7.08
C ILE A 39 -1.80 -10.98 -8.34
N GLY A 40 -0.93 -9.98 -8.48
CA GLY A 40 -0.01 -9.87 -9.62
C GLY A 40 0.96 -11.05 -9.71
N GLY A 41 1.54 -11.45 -8.58
CA GLY A 41 2.42 -12.61 -8.48
C GLY A 41 1.68 -13.92 -8.79
N GLY A 42 0.45 -14.08 -8.31
CA GLY A 42 -0.40 -15.23 -8.61
C GLY A 42 -0.73 -15.36 -10.09
N VAL A 43 -1.10 -14.25 -10.74
CA VAL A 43 -1.39 -14.22 -12.19
C VAL A 43 -0.14 -14.55 -13.02
N MET A 44 1.02 -14.00 -12.66
CA MET A 44 2.29 -14.37 -13.31
C MET A 44 2.63 -15.85 -13.09
N GLY A 45 2.48 -16.36 -11.87
CA GLY A 45 2.70 -17.78 -11.57
C GLY A 45 1.82 -18.68 -12.42
N VAL A 46 0.50 -18.49 -12.39
CA VAL A 46 -0.46 -19.32 -13.16
C VAL A 46 -0.23 -19.22 -14.67
N SER A 47 0.10 -18.03 -15.18
CA SER A 47 0.37 -17.87 -16.61
C SER A 47 1.63 -18.62 -17.07
N THR A 48 2.67 -18.72 -16.22
CA THR A 48 3.86 -19.54 -16.56
C THR A 48 3.55 -21.04 -16.64
N TYR A 49 2.65 -21.56 -15.80
CA TYR A 49 2.19 -22.95 -15.90
C TYR A 49 1.40 -23.20 -17.19
N PHE A 50 0.52 -22.26 -17.58
CA PHE A 50 -0.21 -22.35 -18.84
C PHE A 50 0.73 -22.27 -20.06
N LEU A 51 1.67 -21.32 -20.09
CA LEU A 51 2.64 -21.19 -21.17
C LEU A 51 3.55 -22.43 -21.28
N GLY A 52 4.02 -22.94 -20.15
CA GLY A 52 4.84 -24.16 -20.09
C GLY A 52 4.09 -25.40 -20.57
N SER A 53 2.80 -25.51 -20.24
CA SER A 53 1.93 -26.60 -20.70
C SER A 53 1.65 -26.53 -22.21
N ILE A 54 1.35 -25.33 -22.74
CA ILE A 54 1.16 -25.11 -24.18
C ILE A 54 2.45 -25.43 -24.95
N LYS A 55 3.61 -25.00 -24.45
CA LYS A 55 4.90 -25.29 -25.07
C LYS A 55 5.22 -26.78 -25.06
N LYS A 56 4.83 -27.53 -24.02
CA LYS A 56 5.02 -28.99 -23.95
C LYS A 56 4.13 -29.76 -24.94
N ASN A 57 2.94 -29.25 -25.27
CA ASN A 57 2.02 -29.88 -26.21
C ASN A 57 2.35 -29.61 -27.70
N SER A 58 3.14 -28.57 -28.00
CA SER A 58 3.51 -28.20 -29.38
C SER A 58 4.78 -28.90 -29.89
N ILE A 59 5.43 -29.76 -29.09
CA ILE A 59 6.67 -30.47 -29.45
C ILE A 59 6.40 -31.98 -29.66
N CYS A 60 5.14 -32.38 -29.82
CA CYS A 60 4.74 -33.71 -30.29
C CYS A 60 4.22 -33.61 -31.72
#